data_AF-G4YT37-F1
#
_entry.id   AF-G4YT37-F1
#
_cell.length_a   1.000
_cell.length_b   1.000
_cell.length_c   1.000
_cell.angle_alpha   90.00
_cell.angle_beta   90.00
_cell.angle_gamma   90.00
#
_symmetry.space_group_name_H-M   'P 1'
#
loop_
_entity.id
_entity.type
_entity.pdbx_description
1 polymer ?
#
loop_
_entity_poly.entity_id
_entity_poly.type
_entity_poly.pdbx_seq_one_letter_code
_entity_poly.pdbx_strand_id
1 'polypeptide(L)'
;FLKLIEYLRYTAQPKRVYQLVVRIQELGRQRRFEIFKASLHSMENEEQKTALLNEWADGMPAKLRERYSKYAGSWDYANESEALSLARTLYNWVIIERITKKELDNRIQFFVFSNKP
;
A
#
# COMPACT_ATOMS: atom_id res chain seq x y z
N PHE A 1 -5.50 7.95 -5.98
CA PHE A 1 -6.84 7.42 -5.68
C PHE A 1 -7.83 7.72 -6.80
N LEU A 2 -8.14 8.99 -7.13
CA LEU A 2 -9.05 9.31 -8.25
C LEU A 2 -8.59 8.68 -9.59
N LYS A 3 -7.29 8.75 -9.91
CA LYS A 3 -6.72 8.09 -11.09
C LYS A 3 -6.92 6.57 -11.10
N LEU A 4 -6.95 5.92 -9.93
CA LEU A 4 -7.20 4.49 -9.82
C LEU A 4 -8.66 4.17 -10.13
N ILE A 5 -9.59 4.98 -9.62
CA ILE A 5 -11.03 4.87 -9.94
C ILE A 5 -11.23 5.01 -11.45
N GLU A 6 -10.60 6.00 -12.08
CA GLU A 6 -10.64 6.21 -13.52
C GLU A 6 -10.15 4.95 -14.28
N TYR A 7 -8.97 4.44 -13.94
CA TYR A 7 -8.41 3.26 -14.60
C TYR A 7 -9.27 2.01 -14.46
N LEU A 8 -9.87 1.80 -13.28
CA LEU A 8 -10.74 0.67 -13.01
C LEU A 8 -12.08 0.78 -13.76
N ARG A 9 -12.61 1.99 -13.99
CA ARG A 9 -13.87 2.20 -14.70
C ARG A 9 -13.73 2.10 -16.22
N TYR A 10 -12.64 2.61 -16.77
CA TYR A 10 -12.44 2.68 -18.23
C TYR A 10 -11.60 1.51 -18.76
N THR A 11 -11.64 0.35 -18.09
CA THR A 11 -10.96 -0.90 -18.47
C THR A 11 -9.51 -0.67 -18.92
N ALA A 12 -8.76 0.13 -18.15
CA ALA A 12 -7.34 0.32 -18.42
C ALA A 12 -6.61 -1.03 -18.38
N GLN A 13 -5.51 -1.14 -19.15
CA GLN A 13 -4.68 -2.34 -19.18
C GLN A 13 -4.29 -2.75 -17.74
N PRO A 14 -4.43 -4.02 -17.34
CA PRO A 14 -4.16 -4.46 -15.97
C PRO A 14 -2.78 -4.08 -15.44
N LYS A 15 -1.75 -4.08 -16.29
CA LYS A 15 -0.39 -3.63 -15.95
C LYS A 15 -0.32 -2.16 -15.54
N ARG A 16 -1.15 -1.28 -16.10
CA ARG A 16 -1.24 0.13 -15.68
C ARG A 16 -1.92 0.28 -14.31
N VAL A 17 -2.92 -0.55 -14.03
CA VAL A 17 -3.55 -0.62 -12.69
C VAL A 17 -2.52 -1.10 -11.67
N TYR A 18 -1.77 -2.15 -11.99
CA TYR A 18 -0.68 -2.67 -11.16
C TYR A 18 0.33 -1.57 -10.82
N GLN A 19 0.91 -0.91 -11.84
CA GLN A 19 1.86 0.19 -11.66
C GLN A 19 1.33 1.28 -10.72
N LEU A 20 0.06 1.68 -10.91
CA LEU A 20 -0.55 2.71 -10.09
C LEU A 20 -0.72 2.27 -8.64
N VAL A 21 -1.02 1.00 -8.39
CA VAL A 21 -1.23 0.48 -7.02
C VAL A 21 0.10 0.32 -6.29
N VAL A 22 1.15 -0.15 -6.97
CA VAL A 22 2.52 -0.13 -6.43
C VAL A 22 2.86 1.30 -6.00
N ARG A 23 2.63 2.28 -6.88
CA ARG A 23 2.90 3.69 -6.57
C ARG A 23 2.09 4.20 -5.38
N ILE A 24 0.82 3.83 -5.26
CA ILE A 24 -0.02 4.21 -4.12
C ILE A 24 0.52 3.60 -2.82
N GLN A 25 0.92 2.33 -2.85
CA GLN A 25 1.50 1.65 -1.69
C GLN A 25 2.81 2.32 -1.24
N GLU A 26 3.72 2.61 -2.16
CA GLU A 26 4.98 3.30 -1.90
C GLU A 26 4.77 4.69 -1.28
N LEU A 27 3.87 5.48 -1.86
CA LEU A 27 3.52 6.78 -1.31
C LEU A 27 2.85 6.65 0.07
N GLY A 28 2.09 5.58 0.30
CA GLY A 28 1.51 5.25 1.61
C GLY A 28 2.60 4.97 2.64
N ARG A 29 3.59 4.15 2.29
CA ARG A 29 4.76 3.84 3.12
C ARG A 29 5.56 5.09 3.44
N GLN A 30 5.82 5.94 2.45
CA GLN A 30 6.54 7.20 2.65
C GLN A 30 5.78 8.13 3.61
N ARG A 31 4.46 8.28 3.46
CA ARG A 31 3.66 9.07 4.41
C ARG A 31 3.77 8.56 5.84
N ARG A 32 3.72 7.24 6.04
CA ARG A 32 3.84 6.63 7.38
C ARG A 32 5.25 6.84 7.96
N PHE A 33 6.27 6.77 7.13
CA PHE A 33 7.64 7.06 7.53
C PHE A 33 7.81 8.53 7.97
N GLU A 34 7.26 9.49 7.23
CA GLU A 34 7.33 10.90 7.60
C GLU A 34 6.57 11.20 8.91
N ILE A 35 5.43 10.55 9.13
CA ILE A 35 4.71 10.63 10.41
C ILE A 35 5.57 10.09 11.56
N PHE A 36 6.24 8.95 11.35
CA PHE A 36 7.15 8.39 12.33
C PHE A 36 8.32 9.35 12.61
N LYS A 37 8.97 9.88 11.58
CA LYS A 37 10.02 10.91 11.72
C LYS A 37 9.55 12.11 12.54
N ALA A 38 8.36 12.63 12.24
CA ALA A 38 7.78 13.75 12.98
C ALA A 38 7.53 13.41 14.46
N SER A 39 7.15 12.18 14.78
CA SER A 39 6.97 11.73 16.17
C SER A 39 8.27 11.69 16.98
N LEU A 40 9.43 11.59 16.30
CA LEU A 40 10.74 11.62 16.95
C LEU A 40 11.29 13.05 17.11
N HIS A 41 10.63 14.07 16.56
CA HIS A 41 11.17 15.43 16.53
C HIS A 41 11.35 16.05 17.92
N SER A 42 10.55 15.61 18.91
CA SER A 42 10.65 16.06 20.30
C SER A 42 11.63 15.25 21.15
N MET A 43 12.35 14.28 20.57
CA MET A 43 13.35 13.51 21.32
C MET A 43 14.66 14.29 21.40
N GLU A 44 15.13 14.54 22.62
CA GLU A 44 16.40 15.24 22.87
C GLU A 44 17.64 14.37 22.61
N ASN A 45 17.51 13.04 22.71
CA ASN A 45 18.62 12.10 22.51
C ASN A 45 18.76 11.70 21.02
N GLU A 46 19.74 12.28 20.34
CA GLU A 46 20.00 12.04 18.91
C GLU A 46 20.52 10.61 18.59
N GLU A 47 21.24 9.96 19.51
CA GLU A 47 21.66 8.56 19.33
C GLU A 47 20.45 7.63 19.34
N GLN A 48 19.56 7.81 20.32
CA GLN A 48 18.34 7.01 20.44
C GLN A 48 17.40 7.25 19.25
N LYS A 49 17.28 8.50 18.79
CA LYS A 49 16.52 8.86 17.60
C LYS A 49 17.09 8.18 16.34
N THR A 50 18.41 8.15 16.18
CA THR A 50 19.07 7.47 15.06
C THR A 50 18.83 5.96 15.10
N ALA A 51 18.90 5.34 16.29
CA ALA A 51 18.60 3.92 16.46
C ALA A 51 17.15 3.61 16.04
N LEU A 52 16.18 4.39 16.51
CA LEU A 52 14.76 4.24 16.15
C LEU A 52 14.49 4.44 14.66
N LEU A 53 15.21 5.36 13.99
CA LEU A 53 15.11 5.53 12.54
C LEU A 53 15.61 4.31 11.77
N ASN A 54 16.71 3.69 12.23
CA ASN A 54 17.28 2.50 11.60
C ASN A 54 16.44 1.24 11.85
N GLU A 55 15.75 1.17 12.97
CA GLU A 55 14.84 0.08 13.33
C GLU A 55 13.44 0.22 12.72
N TRP A 56 13.17 1.33 12.01
CA TRP A 56 11.84 1.56 11.48
C TRP A 56 11.43 0.48 10.47
N ALA A 57 10.33 -0.18 10.79
CA ALA A 57 9.61 -1.05 9.87
C ALA A 57 8.26 -0.42 9.53
N ASP A 58 7.75 -0.68 8.32
CA ASP A 58 6.39 -0.29 7.91
C ASP A 58 5.33 -1.19 8.55
N GLY A 59 5.43 -1.35 9.87
CA GLY A 59 4.59 -2.20 10.69
C GLY A 59 3.23 -1.55 10.95
N MET A 60 2.20 -2.38 10.94
CA MET A 60 0.86 -1.98 11.34
C MET A 60 0.62 -2.37 12.82
N PRO A 61 -0.06 -1.52 13.64
CA PRO A 61 -0.46 -1.84 15.01
C PRO A 61 -1.23 -3.17 15.10
N ALA A 62 -1.06 -3.92 16.18
CA ALA A 62 -1.59 -5.29 16.31
C ALA A 62 -3.10 -5.42 15.96
N LYS A 63 -3.93 -4.52 16.49
CA LYS A 63 -5.39 -4.49 16.22
C LYS A 63 -5.73 -4.30 14.75
N LEU A 64 -4.97 -3.45 14.05
CA LEU A 64 -5.18 -3.23 12.62
C LEU A 64 -4.58 -4.39 11.81
N ARG A 65 -3.45 -4.95 12.25
CA ARG A 65 -2.83 -6.12 11.64
C ARG A 65 -3.77 -7.32 11.63
N GLU A 66 -4.43 -7.61 12.74
CA GLU A 66 -5.43 -8.67 12.83
C GLU A 66 -6.59 -8.47 11.84
N ARG A 67 -7.05 -7.23 11.68
CA ARG A 67 -8.15 -6.89 10.76
C ARG A 67 -7.77 -7.02 9.28
N TYR A 68 -6.55 -6.62 8.92
CA TYR A 68 -6.14 -6.45 7.53
C TYR A 68 -5.21 -7.55 7.00
N SER A 69 -4.65 -8.41 7.86
CA SER A 69 -3.79 -9.54 7.45
C SER A 69 -4.46 -10.49 6.46
N LYS A 70 -5.79 -10.64 6.54
CA LYS A 70 -6.58 -11.44 5.59
C LYS A 70 -6.51 -10.96 4.15
N TYR A 71 -6.04 -9.74 3.91
CA TYR A 71 -5.83 -9.19 2.56
C TYR A 71 -4.39 -9.34 2.10
N ALA A 72 -3.52 -10.06 2.82
CA ALA A 72 -2.17 -10.33 2.35
C ALA A 72 -2.20 -11.03 0.99
N GLY A 73 -1.34 -10.59 0.08
CA GLY A 73 -1.27 -11.13 -1.28
C GLY A 73 0.08 -10.84 -1.90
N SER A 74 0.60 -11.81 -2.63
CA SER A 74 1.82 -11.64 -3.44
C SER A 74 1.41 -11.48 -4.90
N TRP A 75 2.03 -10.51 -5.57
CA TRP A 75 1.70 -10.12 -6.93
C TRP A 75 2.98 -9.94 -7.74
N ASP A 76 3.09 -10.59 -8.88
CA ASP A 76 4.19 -10.52 -9.83
C ASP A 76 3.78 -9.72 -11.05
N TYR A 77 4.50 -8.63 -11.32
CA TYR A 77 4.23 -7.76 -12.48
C TYR A 77 4.48 -8.46 -13.82
N ALA A 78 5.42 -9.41 -13.89
CA ALA A 78 5.72 -10.16 -15.09
C ALA A 78 4.59 -11.15 -15.45
N ASN A 79 3.80 -11.57 -14.46
CA ASN A 79 2.68 -12.48 -14.63
C ASN A 79 1.40 -11.71 -15.01
N GLU A 80 0.96 -11.84 -16.27
CA GLU A 80 -0.23 -11.14 -16.75
C GLU A 80 -1.53 -11.58 -16.06
N SER A 81 -1.62 -12.86 -15.65
CA SER A 81 -2.76 -13.38 -14.91
C SER A 81 -2.89 -12.75 -13.52
N GLU A 82 -1.75 -12.49 -12.87
CA GLU A 82 -1.72 -11.80 -11.58
C GLU A 82 -2.03 -10.32 -11.72
N ALA A 83 -1.53 -9.66 -12.77
CA ALA A 83 -1.92 -8.27 -13.06
C ALA A 83 -3.45 -8.14 -13.29
N LEU A 84 -4.05 -9.08 -14.03
CA LEU A 84 -5.49 -9.14 -14.23
C LEU A 84 -6.25 -9.41 -12.92
N SER A 85 -5.77 -10.35 -12.11
CA SER A 85 -6.38 -10.70 -10.82
C SER A 85 -6.30 -9.56 -9.81
N LEU A 86 -5.19 -8.81 -9.80
CA LEU A 86 -5.03 -7.61 -9.01
C LEU A 86 -6.03 -6.53 -9.44
N ALA A 87 -6.14 -6.28 -10.75
CA ALA A 87 -7.09 -5.29 -11.28
C ALA A 87 -8.54 -5.64 -10.92
N ARG A 88 -8.92 -6.92 -10.99
CA ARG A 88 -10.26 -7.39 -10.57
C ARG A 88 -10.49 -7.23 -9.07
N THR A 89 -9.50 -7.59 -8.25
CA THR A 89 -9.55 -7.40 -6.79
C THR A 89 -9.80 -5.93 -6.45
N LEU A 90 -9.04 -5.03 -7.07
CA LEU A 90 -9.17 -3.59 -6.86
C LEU A 90 -10.48 -3.04 -7.39
N TYR A 91 -10.99 -3.55 -8.51
CA TYR A 91 -12.31 -3.19 -9.03
C TYR A 91 -13.40 -3.52 -8.00
N ASN A 92 -13.39 -4.73 -7.47
CA ASN A 92 -14.35 -5.16 -6.45
C ASN A 92 -14.29 -4.25 -5.22
N TRP A 93 -13.10 -3.95 -4.72
CA TRP A 93 -12.95 -3.12 -3.54
C TRP A 93 -13.32 -1.65 -3.79
N VAL A 94 -12.78 -1.04 -4.85
CA VAL A 94 -12.87 0.42 -5.06
C VAL A 94 -14.17 0.83 -5.74
N ILE A 95 -14.70 0.01 -6.65
CA ILE A 95 -15.90 0.33 -7.44
C ILE A 95 -17.16 -0.28 -6.83
N ILE A 96 -17.12 -1.57 -6.46
CA ILE A 96 -18.30 -2.28 -5.93
C ILE A 96 -18.47 -2.00 -4.44
N GLU A 97 -17.48 -2.31 -3.60
CA GLU A 97 -17.52 -2.06 -2.15
C GLU A 97 -17.37 -0.57 -1.80
N ARG A 98 -16.91 0.26 -2.75
CA ARG A 98 -16.70 1.71 -2.60
C ARG A 98 -15.83 2.07 -1.39
N ILE A 99 -14.75 1.32 -1.18
CA ILE A 99 -13.85 1.58 -0.06
C ILE A 99 -13.20 2.97 -0.17
N THR A 100 -12.90 3.57 0.97
CA THR A 100 -12.20 4.85 1.02
C THR A 100 -10.73 4.72 0.65
N LYS A 101 -10.06 5.83 0.33
CA LYS A 101 -8.59 5.87 0.14
C LYS A 101 -7.84 5.29 1.34
N LYS A 102 -8.27 5.63 2.56
CA LYS A 102 -7.63 5.16 3.80
C LYS A 102 -7.78 3.64 3.96
N GLU A 103 -8.96 3.12 3.67
CA GLU A 103 -9.21 1.68 3.69
C GLU A 103 -8.36 0.95 2.65
N LEU A 104 -8.24 1.50 1.43
CA LEU A 104 -7.37 0.95 0.40
C LEU A 104 -5.91 0.93 0.86
N ASP A 105 -5.39 2.07 1.35
CA ASP A 105 -4.01 2.20 1.84
C ASP A 105 -3.70 1.16 2.93
N ASN A 106 -4.67 0.85 3.81
CA ASN A 106 -4.52 -0.18 4.84
C ASN A 106 -4.50 -1.60 4.26
N ARG A 107 -5.42 -1.93 3.34
CA ARG A 107 -5.48 -3.26 2.71
C ARG A 107 -4.21 -3.57 1.92
N ILE A 108 -3.77 -2.63 1.09
CA ILE A 108 -2.60 -2.85 0.21
C ILE A 108 -1.27 -2.80 0.96
N GLN A 109 -1.23 -2.38 2.24
CA GLN A 109 0.01 -2.44 3.03
C GLN A 109 0.51 -3.89 3.21
N PHE A 110 -0.38 -4.88 3.13
CA PHE A 110 -0.05 -6.31 3.20
C PHE A 110 0.25 -6.95 1.83
N PHE A 111 0.25 -6.16 0.76
CA PHE A 111 0.63 -6.67 -0.56
C PHE A 111 2.16 -6.73 -0.70
N VAL A 112 2.64 -7.82 -1.27
CA VAL A 112 4.03 -8.00 -1.67
C VAL A 112 4.08 -7.96 -3.20
N PHE A 113 4.81 -6.99 -3.74
CA PHE A 113 4.98 -6.83 -5.18
C PHE A 113 6.37 -7.29 -5.62
N SER A 114 6.42 -8.25 -6.53
CA SER A 114 7.62 -8.81 -7.15
C SER A 114 7.79 -8.31 -8.59
N ASN A 115 9.03 -8.28 -9.09
CA ASN A 115 9.38 -7.80 -10.43
C ASN A 115 8.80 -6.41 -10.74
N LYS A 116 8.84 -5.51 -9.75
CA LYS A 116 8.21 -4.19 -9.83
C LYS A 116 8.56 -3.47 -11.15
N PRO A 117 7.58 -2.79 -11.77
CA PRO A 117 7.74 -2.09 -13.04
C PRO A 117 8.77 -0.95 -13.01
#